data_AF-A0A7S0ABZ6-F1
#
_entry.id   AF-A0A7S0ABZ6-F1
#
_cell.length_a   1.000
_cell.length_b   1.000
_cell.length_c   1.000
_cell.angle_alpha   90.00
_cell.angle_beta   90.00
_cell.angle_gamma   90.00
#
_symmetry.space_group_name_H-M   'P 1'
#
loop_
_entity.id
_entity.type
_entity.pdbx_description
1 polymer ?
#
loop_
_entity_poly.entity_id
_entity_poly.type
_entity_poly.pdbx_seq_one_letter_code
_entity_poly.pdbx_strand_id
1 'polypeptide(L)'
;MKFGKQLERHKVPGWGSFYVDYNALKRSLKRDYCAAGSTPGHREKWFREVELSIDRVNEFFHSVADEIEGRIDAAAHELQEAHGSGVEVQLRAHLASLVEKLNATLLDLSHFAAANYTALYKIFKKHDKLTGLQVLPILMPAIAQEPFHDQRRLEGLRRCVRDLANDLGVDTELSFMGTREHALYDDAWPLAKLSFSLGVIAMALAVLAVLSGMEPQNNDYNVEALAATIPVFRLVFMMNLAVWLAGGCALVFEHYKINYLFLLDISPELNVTAVSLINFASVQTGLWIVIFFAFLADVKFGAVLLTSNPMLSESGWSLAHLYIGVLLILQLLVCSLWALPAHLWTVVGLLFRVFFKPRAPVTFAENLLADFLTSVGRPLKDLAYAGCYMRHWRALQVLDVRSSCGPRNTTGLAWIGLQLVLILPLAIRMSQCLRRIRDTGTISLHMLNCGKYALAIVVSFLAVIQPSSLGLSFQQLHTVRIVGYFAATVYAASWDLVVDFGLTSRKRHCLFPRVAYGLIATLNVALRSTWLLTYLPDCRAFVSASAFNSECFSFAIGALELVRRALWATVRLEHEHLSNAGRFRSVCWVPPLDHRQAKETASWTTSPRRRDSLWR
;
A
#
# COMPACT_ATOMS: atom_id res chain seq x y z
N MET A 1 -7.24 22.58 -39.11
CA MET A 1 -7.80 21.34 -38.48
C MET A 1 -9.28 21.53 -38.12
N LYS A 2 -10.07 20.46 -38.03
CA LYS A 2 -11.51 20.52 -37.66
C LYS A 2 -11.63 20.80 -36.15
N PHE A 3 -12.12 21.99 -35.76
CA PHE A 3 -12.25 22.45 -34.35
C PHE A 3 -12.86 21.39 -33.41
N GLY A 4 -13.92 20.68 -33.83
CA GLY A 4 -14.52 19.63 -33.00
C GLY A 4 -13.54 18.50 -32.60
N LYS A 5 -12.58 18.12 -33.46
CA LYS A 5 -11.54 17.15 -33.10
C LYS A 5 -10.46 17.76 -32.18
N GLN A 6 -10.24 19.06 -32.29
CA GLN A 6 -9.31 19.78 -31.43
C GLN A 6 -9.89 19.90 -30.01
N LEU A 7 -11.17 20.26 -29.90
CA LEU A 7 -11.85 20.36 -28.61
C LEU A 7 -11.81 19.02 -27.86
N GLU A 8 -12.18 17.91 -28.50
CA GLU A 8 -12.14 16.58 -27.85
C GLU A 8 -10.74 16.18 -27.34
N ARG A 9 -9.67 16.57 -28.04
CA ARG A 9 -8.28 16.29 -27.60
C ARG A 9 -7.81 17.16 -26.44
N HIS A 10 -8.44 18.32 -26.23
CA HIS A 10 -8.00 19.31 -25.24
C HIS A 10 -8.94 19.39 -24.03
N LYS A 11 -9.95 18.53 -23.95
CA LYS A 11 -10.80 18.40 -22.76
C LYS A 11 -9.96 17.93 -21.58
N VAL A 12 -10.23 18.50 -20.41
CA VAL A 12 -9.68 18.00 -19.15
C VAL A 12 -10.22 16.58 -18.89
N PRO A 13 -9.36 15.60 -18.58
CA PRO A 13 -9.80 14.24 -18.25
C PRO A 13 -10.84 14.23 -17.14
N GLY A 14 -11.90 13.43 -17.27
CA GLY A 14 -13.00 13.35 -16.30
C GLY A 14 -14.05 14.46 -16.43
N TRP A 15 -13.75 15.60 -17.07
CA TRP A 15 -14.70 16.71 -17.22
C TRP A 15 -15.49 16.68 -18.53
N GLY A 16 -15.26 15.67 -19.37
CA GLY A 16 -15.67 15.65 -20.76
C GLY A 16 -17.19 15.80 -21.01
N SER A 17 -18.03 15.37 -20.08
CA SER A 17 -19.50 15.48 -20.11
C SER A 17 -20.04 16.88 -19.82
N PHE A 18 -19.24 17.73 -19.17
CA PHE A 18 -19.62 19.08 -18.77
C PHE A 18 -19.23 20.14 -19.80
N TYR A 19 -18.39 19.79 -20.78
CA TYR A 19 -18.11 20.65 -21.92
C TYR A 19 -19.33 20.78 -22.83
N VAL A 20 -19.42 21.91 -23.54
CA VAL A 20 -20.34 22.09 -24.66
C VAL A 20 -20.12 20.99 -25.69
N ASP A 21 -21.16 20.18 -25.96
CA ASP A 21 -21.12 19.17 -27.02
C ASP A 21 -21.24 19.83 -28.40
N TYR A 22 -20.13 20.42 -28.83
CA TYR A 22 -20.00 21.12 -30.10
C TYR A 22 -20.41 20.24 -31.30
N ASN A 23 -20.16 18.93 -31.23
CA ASN A 23 -20.47 18.02 -32.33
C ASN A 23 -21.96 17.71 -32.38
N ALA A 24 -22.63 17.55 -31.23
CA ALA A 24 -24.08 17.42 -31.16
C ALA A 24 -24.78 18.71 -31.62
N LEU A 25 -24.38 19.88 -31.09
CA LEU A 25 -24.96 21.17 -31.49
C LEU A 25 -24.80 21.46 -32.98
N LYS A 26 -23.68 21.03 -33.57
CA LYS A 26 -23.45 21.14 -35.01
C LYS A 26 -24.36 20.21 -35.82
N ARG A 27 -24.70 19.03 -35.30
CA ARG A 27 -25.63 18.10 -35.94
C ARG A 27 -27.07 18.61 -35.82
N SER A 28 -27.49 19.09 -34.64
CA SER A 28 -28.81 19.68 -34.46
C SER A 28 -29.00 20.93 -35.31
N LEU A 29 -28.01 21.83 -35.35
CA LEU A 29 -28.06 23.02 -36.22
C LEU A 29 -28.35 22.67 -37.69
N LYS A 30 -27.66 21.66 -38.25
CA LYS A 30 -27.91 21.22 -39.62
C LYS A 30 -29.28 20.60 -39.81
N ARG A 31 -29.75 19.81 -38.84
CA ARG A 31 -31.06 19.18 -38.89
C ARG A 31 -32.17 20.22 -38.82
N ASP A 32 -32.06 21.19 -37.92
CA ASP A 32 -33.13 22.12 -37.61
C ASP A 32 -33.20 23.29 -38.61
N TYR A 33 -32.10 23.61 -39.31
CA TYR A 33 -32.06 24.67 -40.32
C TYR A 33 -31.88 24.22 -41.77
N CYS A 34 -31.36 23.01 -42.04
CA CYS A 34 -31.12 22.55 -43.42
C CYS A 34 -32.05 21.40 -43.87
N ALA A 35 -32.94 20.88 -43.00
CA ALA A 35 -33.93 19.88 -43.41
C ALA A 35 -35.10 20.53 -44.19
N ALA A 36 -35.61 19.81 -45.20
CA ALA A 36 -36.83 20.20 -45.90
C ALA A 36 -38.01 20.21 -44.90
N GLY A 37 -38.58 21.40 -44.64
CA GLY A 37 -39.67 21.59 -43.66
C GLY A 37 -39.28 22.24 -42.33
N SER A 38 -38.12 22.90 -42.21
CA SER A 38 -37.74 23.68 -41.02
C SER A 38 -38.82 24.73 -40.66
N THR A 39 -39.36 24.63 -39.43
CA THR A 39 -40.37 25.56 -38.89
C THR A 39 -39.76 26.52 -37.86
N PRO A 40 -40.40 27.66 -37.54
CA PRO A 40 -39.96 28.55 -36.47
C PRO A 40 -39.72 27.84 -35.12
N GLY A 41 -40.55 26.84 -34.77
CA GLY A 41 -40.38 26.06 -33.55
C GLY A 41 -39.12 25.18 -33.53
N HIS A 42 -38.65 24.72 -34.69
CA HIS A 42 -37.37 24.01 -34.79
C HIS A 42 -36.17 24.95 -34.52
N ARG A 43 -36.29 26.23 -34.89
CA ARG A 43 -35.25 27.24 -34.64
C ARG A 43 -35.12 27.57 -33.16
N GLU A 44 -36.25 27.78 -32.47
CA GLU A 44 -36.27 27.98 -31.02
C GLU A 44 -35.69 26.79 -30.26
N LYS A 45 -35.98 25.56 -30.71
CA LYS A 45 -35.45 24.35 -30.07
C LYS A 45 -33.93 24.33 -30.05
N TRP A 46 -33.27 24.74 -31.14
CA TRP A 46 -31.82 24.77 -31.18
C TRP A 46 -31.22 25.79 -30.20
N PHE A 47 -31.83 26.98 -30.07
CA PHE A 47 -31.40 27.95 -29.06
C PHE A 47 -31.58 27.43 -27.64
N ARG A 48 -32.69 26.73 -27.34
CA ARG A 48 -32.87 26.05 -26.04
C ARG A 48 -31.80 24.98 -25.77
N GLU A 49 -31.38 24.22 -26.78
CA GLU A 49 -30.26 23.26 -26.62
C GLU A 49 -28.94 23.96 -26.27
N VAL A 50 -28.72 25.16 -26.81
CA VAL A 50 -27.53 25.98 -26.50
C VAL A 50 -27.62 26.55 -25.09
N GLU A 51 -28.77 27.10 -24.69
CA GLU A 51 -29.03 27.61 -23.32
C GLU A 51 -28.78 26.51 -22.28
N LEU A 52 -29.36 25.32 -22.46
CA LEU A 52 -29.11 24.17 -21.57
C LEU A 52 -27.64 23.74 -21.52
N SER A 53 -26.88 23.99 -22.59
CA SER A 53 -25.44 23.72 -22.60
C SER A 53 -24.67 24.77 -21.81
N ILE A 54 -25.10 26.03 -21.83
CA ILE A 54 -24.52 27.12 -21.05
C ILE A 54 -24.80 26.90 -19.56
N ASP A 55 -26.04 26.57 -19.19
CA ASP A 55 -26.44 26.30 -17.81
C ASP A 55 -25.59 25.18 -17.20
N ARG A 56 -25.39 24.08 -17.93
CA ARG A 56 -24.53 22.97 -17.48
C ARG A 56 -23.08 23.39 -17.26
N VAL A 57 -22.54 24.24 -18.14
CA VAL A 57 -21.17 24.75 -18.01
C VAL A 57 -21.06 25.65 -16.79
N ASN A 58 -22.06 26.50 -16.54
CA ASN A 58 -22.13 27.36 -15.36
C ASN A 58 -22.24 26.58 -14.06
N GLU A 59 -23.17 25.62 -13.98
CA GLU A 59 -23.33 24.75 -12.80
C GLU A 59 -22.03 24.02 -12.46
N PHE A 60 -21.37 23.44 -13.46
CA PHE A 60 -20.09 22.77 -13.25
C PHE A 60 -18.99 23.74 -12.83
N PHE A 61 -18.89 24.90 -13.48
CA PHE A 61 -17.91 25.92 -13.11
C PHE A 61 -18.08 26.39 -11.67
N HIS A 62 -19.31 26.68 -11.25
CA HIS A 62 -19.62 27.05 -9.87
C HIS A 62 -19.27 25.93 -8.90
N SER A 63 -19.68 24.69 -9.19
CA SER A 63 -19.37 23.54 -8.33
C SER A 63 -17.86 23.38 -8.09
N VAL A 64 -17.03 23.52 -9.14
CA VAL A 64 -15.56 23.39 -8.99
C VAL A 64 -14.97 24.62 -8.28
N ALA A 65 -15.46 25.82 -8.59
CA ALA A 65 -15.01 27.05 -7.94
C ALA A 65 -15.32 27.05 -6.44
N ASP A 66 -16.53 26.67 -6.04
CA ASP A 66 -16.96 26.54 -4.64
C ASP A 66 -16.17 25.44 -3.92
N GLU A 67 -15.84 24.33 -4.60
CA GLU A 67 -14.99 23.28 -4.03
C GLU A 67 -13.56 23.79 -3.76
N ILE A 68 -12.97 24.55 -4.69
CA ILE A 68 -11.64 25.15 -4.51
C ILE A 68 -11.67 26.10 -3.31
N GLU A 69 -12.66 26.99 -3.25
CA GLU A 69 -12.81 27.97 -2.15
C GLU A 69 -12.98 27.28 -0.80
N GLY A 70 -13.90 26.31 -0.68
CA GLY A 70 -14.12 25.57 0.56
C GLY A 70 -12.89 24.78 1.03
N ARG A 71 -12.05 24.28 0.11
CA ARG A 71 -10.78 23.63 0.47
C ARG A 71 -9.72 24.61 0.95
N ILE A 72 -9.67 25.82 0.39
CA ILE A 72 -8.76 26.88 0.84
C ILE A 72 -9.15 27.29 2.27
N ASP A 73 -10.43 27.54 2.51
CA ASP A 73 -10.94 27.95 3.82
C ASP A 73 -10.67 26.89 4.90
N ALA A 74 -10.93 25.62 4.57
CA ALA A 74 -10.62 24.50 5.46
C ALA A 74 -9.12 24.41 5.78
N ALA A 75 -8.25 24.52 4.76
CA ALA A 75 -6.81 24.48 4.92
C ALA A 75 -6.27 25.63 5.78
N ALA A 76 -6.79 26.84 5.58
CA ALA A 76 -6.43 28.01 6.36
C ALA A 76 -6.82 27.84 7.84
N HIS A 77 -8.03 27.34 8.10
CA HIS A 77 -8.51 27.05 9.45
C HIS A 77 -7.67 25.98 10.15
N GLU A 78 -7.37 24.87 9.47
CA GLU A 78 -6.54 23.78 10.01
C GLU A 78 -5.11 24.25 10.35
N LEU A 79 -4.52 25.09 9.48
CA LEU A 79 -3.20 25.66 9.72
C LEU A 79 -3.18 26.56 10.96
N GLN A 80 -4.24 27.36 11.16
CA GLN A 80 -4.38 28.25 12.31
C GLN A 80 -4.55 27.47 13.62
N GLU A 81 -5.37 26.41 13.62
CA GLU A 81 -5.58 25.55 14.81
C GLU A 81 -4.31 24.78 15.20
N ALA A 82 -3.52 24.36 14.22
CA ALA A 82 -2.31 23.59 14.46
C ALA A 82 -1.09 24.43 14.85
N HIS A 83 -1.20 25.76 14.85
CA HIS A 83 -0.09 26.67 15.09
C HIS A 83 0.51 26.47 16.51
N GLY A 84 1.82 26.23 16.58
CA GLY A 84 2.53 25.93 17.83
C GLY A 84 2.38 24.49 18.32
N SER A 85 1.70 23.62 17.57
CA SER A 85 1.56 22.19 17.91
C SER A 85 2.73 21.37 17.36
N GLY A 86 3.01 20.21 17.97
CA GLY A 86 4.01 19.27 17.46
C GLY A 86 3.65 18.63 16.11
N VAL A 87 2.43 18.87 15.58
CA VAL A 87 1.91 18.33 14.32
C VAL A 87 2.05 19.35 13.17
N GLU A 88 2.30 20.62 13.48
CA GLU A 88 2.35 21.73 12.51
C GLU A 88 3.29 21.47 11.33
N VAL A 89 4.47 20.87 11.58
CA VAL A 89 5.45 20.56 10.52
C VAL A 89 4.90 19.53 9.52
N GLN A 90 4.23 18.47 10.00
CA GLN A 90 3.62 17.46 9.14
C GLN A 90 2.40 18.02 8.41
N LEU A 91 1.59 18.83 9.08
CA LEU A 91 0.41 19.47 8.48
C LEU A 91 0.83 20.42 7.36
N ARG A 92 1.83 21.28 7.58
CA ARG A 92 2.37 22.19 6.55
C ARG A 92 2.82 21.44 5.30
N ALA A 93 3.54 20.32 5.46
CA ALA A 93 3.97 19.50 4.33
C ALA A 93 2.78 18.90 3.55
N HIS A 94 1.70 18.54 4.25
CA HIS A 94 0.47 18.05 3.61
C HIS A 94 -0.28 19.17 2.87
N LEU A 95 -0.45 20.33 3.52
CA LEU A 95 -1.12 21.50 2.94
C LEU A 95 -0.34 22.07 1.75
N ALA A 96 0.99 21.98 1.73
CA ALA A 96 1.80 22.33 0.57
C ALA A 96 1.43 21.51 -0.67
N SER A 97 1.18 20.20 -0.50
CA SER A 97 0.71 19.34 -1.60
C SER A 97 -0.72 19.68 -2.04
N LEU A 98 -1.58 20.09 -1.10
CA LEU A 98 -2.93 20.56 -1.42
C LEU A 98 -2.89 21.82 -2.28
N VAL A 99 -2.03 22.79 -1.95
CA VAL A 99 -1.86 24.03 -2.73
C VAL A 99 -1.48 23.74 -4.18
N GLU A 100 -0.51 22.85 -4.43
CA GLU A 100 -0.11 22.46 -5.79
C GLU A 100 -1.31 21.94 -6.61
N LYS A 101 -2.20 21.17 -5.97
CA LYS A 101 -3.41 20.60 -6.61
C LYS A 101 -4.51 21.62 -6.84
N LEU A 102 -4.76 22.49 -5.86
CA LEU A 102 -5.71 23.59 -6.02
C LEU A 102 -5.27 24.47 -7.19
N ASN A 103 -3.97 24.71 -7.31
CA ASN A 103 -3.40 25.45 -8.43
C ASN A 103 -3.60 24.74 -9.78
N ALA A 104 -3.35 23.43 -9.86
CA ALA A 104 -3.60 22.64 -11.06
C ALA A 104 -5.09 22.61 -11.45
N THR A 105 -5.97 22.40 -10.47
CA THR A 105 -7.44 22.38 -10.68
C THR A 105 -7.95 23.74 -11.16
N LEU A 106 -7.40 24.83 -10.61
CA LEU A 106 -7.72 26.19 -11.01
C LEU A 106 -7.23 26.50 -12.43
N LEU A 107 -6.08 25.98 -12.83
CA LEU A 107 -5.59 26.06 -14.21
C LEU A 107 -6.51 25.29 -15.17
N ASP A 108 -6.92 24.08 -14.80
CA ASP A 108 -7.88 23.29 -15.57
C ASP A 108 -9.24 23.98 -15.69
N LEU A 109 -9.72 24.60 -14.61
CA LEU A 109 -10.96 25.39 -14.60
C LEU A 109 -10.86 26.60 -15.53
N SER A 110 -9.72 27.29 -15.54
CA SER A 110 -9.44 28.38 -16.48
C SER A 110 -9.43 27.91 -17.93
N HIS A 111 -8.84 26.74 -18.21
CA HIS A 111 -8.84 26.14 -19.54
C HIS A 111 -10.24 25.70 -19.98
N PHE A 112 -11.02 25.12 -19.05
CA PHE A 112 -12.41 24.72 -19.26
C PHE A 112 -13.27 25.93 -19.66
N ALA A 113 -13.19 27.02 -18.90
CA ALA A 113 -13.88 28.27 -19.21
C ALA A 113 -13.54 28.80 -20.61
N ALA A 114 -12.25 28.93 -20.93
CA ALA A 114 -11.79 29.44 -22.22
C ALA A 114 -12.21 28.54 -23.41
N ALA A 115 -12.15 27.22 -23.23
CA ALA A 115 -12.52 26.26 -24.26
C ALA A 115 -14.04 26.27 -24.55
N ASN A 116 -14.88 26.36 -23.52
CA ASN A 116 -16.33 26.45 -23.68
C ASN A 116 -16.76 27.78 -24.31
N TYR A 117 -16.16 28.91 -23.89
CA TYR A 117 -16.38 30.21 -24.53
C TYR A 117 -16.04 30.16 -26.03
N THR A 118 -14.90 29.55 -26.37
CA THR A 118 -14.48 29.36 -27.76
C THR A 118 -15.44 28.44 -28.52
N ALA A 119 -15.95 27.38 -27.89
CA ALA A 119 -16.91 26.47 -28.51
C ALA A 119 -18.23 27.17 -28.87
N LEU A 120 -18.73 28.02 -27.97
CA LEU A 120 -19.92 28.85 -28.19
C LEU A 120 -19.70 29.85 -29.33
N TYR A 121 -18.59 30.59 -29.31
CA TYR A 121 -18.23 31.48 -30.42
C TYR A 121 -18.19 30.73 -31.77
N LYS A 122 -17.58 29.54 -31.80
CA LYS A 122 -17.46 28.73 -33.02
C LYS A 122 -18.80 28.14 -33.49
N ILE A 123 -19.76 27.89 -32.58
CA ILE A 123 -21.07 27.37 -32.97
C ILE A 123 -21.97 28.49 -33.49
N PHE A 124 -22.00 29.67 -32.85
CA PHE A 124 -22.72 30.83 -33.38
C PHE A 124 -22.15 31.31 -34.70
N LYS A 125 -20.82 31.33 -34.86
CA LYS A 125 -20.18 31.65 -36.16
C LYS A 125 -20.58 30.66 -37.25
N LYS A 126 -20.89 29.41 -36.88
CA LYS A 126 -21.37 28.39 -37.82
C LYS A 126 -22.85 28.59 -38.14
N HIS A 127 -23.67 28.92 -37.15
CA HIS A 127 -25.06 29.31 -37.34
C HIS A 127 -25.16 30.47 -38.34
N ASP A 128 -24.43 31.57 -38.12
CA ASP A 128 -24.51 32.76 -38.97
C ASP A 128 -24.10 32.45 -40.43
N LYS A 129 -23.05 31.62 -40.60
CA LYS A 129 -22.61 31.19 -41.93
C LYS A 129 -23.60 30.28 -42.67
N LEU A 130 -24.41 29.50 -41.95
CA LEU A 130 -25.35 28.56 -42.55
C LEU A 130 -26.72 29.19 -42.80
N THR A 131 -27.12 30.15 -41.96
CA THR A 131 -28.46 30.73 -41.97
C THR A 131 -28.51 32.12 -42.59
N GLY A 132 -27.38 32.83 -42.67
CA GLY A 132 -27.30 34.24 -43.08
C GLY A 132 -27.77 35.23 -42.02
N LEU A 133 -28.30 34.75 -40.88
CA LEU A 133 -28.70 35.58 -39.74
C LEU A 133 -27.46 35.99 -38.93
N GLN A 134 -27.51 37.14 -38.24
CA GLN A 134 -26.40 37.63 -37.43
C GLN A 134 -26.71 37.54 -35.93
N VAL A 135 -26.58 36.34 -35.34
CA VAL A 135 -26.83 36.17 -33.90
C VAL A 135 -25.55 36.26 -33.06
N LEU A 136 -24.39 36.01 -33.66
CA LEU A 136 -23.11 36.08 -32.95
C LEU A 136 -22.84 37.47 -32.32
N PRO A 137 -23.06 38.60 -33.02
CA PRO A 137 -22.84 39.94 -32.43
C PRO A 137 -23.81 40.27 -31.28
N ILE A 138 -24.97 39.62 -31.26
CA ILE A 138 -26.03 39.87 -30.27
C ILE A 138 -25.80 39.02 -29.01
N LEU A 139 -25.47 37.73 -29.18
CA LEU A 139 -25.41 36.76 -28.08
C LEU A 139 -24.03 36.69 -27.40
N MET A 140 -22.93 36.92 -28.12
CA MET A 140 -21.60 36.86 -27.50
C MET A 140 -21.38 37.89 -26.37
N PRO A 141 -21.87 39.14 -26.46
CA PRO A 141 -21.81 40.07 -25.33
C PRO A 141 -22.58 39.58 -24.10
N ALA A 142 -23.71 38.89 -24.27
CA ALA A 142 -24.44 38.28 -23.18
C ALA A 142 -23.65 37.12 -22.56
N ILE A 143 -23.04 36.27 -23.40
CA ILE A 143 -22.20 35.14 -22.95
C ILE A 143 -20.94 35.62 -22.21
N ALA A 144 -20.41 36.79 -22.55
CA ALA A 144 -19.28 37.36 -21.84
C ALA A 144 -19.64 37.79 -20.40
N GLN A 145 -20.92 37.90 -20.07
CA GLN A 145 -21.41 38.15 -18.71
C GLN A 145 -21.79 36.87 -17.95
N GLU A 146 -21.69 35.70 -18.58
CA GLU A 146 -22.01 34.42 -17.94
C GLU A 146 -20.97 34.07 -16.86
N PRO A 147 -21.39 33.42 -15.76
CA PRO A 147 -20.51 33.11 -14.63
C PRO A 147 -19.24 32.34 -14.99
N PHE A 148 -19.31 31.38 -15.91
CA PHE A 148 -18.12 30.62 -16.33
C PHE A 148 -17.06 31.48 -17.05
N HIS A 149 -17.42 32.70 -17.48
CA HIS A 149 -16.49 33.65 -18.11
C HIS A 149 -16.03 34.77 -17.16
N ASP A 150 -16.48 34.78 -15.90
CA ASP A 150 -16.09 35.77 -14.92
C ASP A 150 -14.60 35.66 -14.55
N GLN A 151 -13.78 36.51 -15.15
CA GLN A 151 -12.34 36.59 -14.86
C GLN A 151 -12.06 37.03 -13.42
N ARG A 152 -12.94 37.83 -12.79
CA ARG A 152 -12.72 38.33 -11.43
C ARG A 152 -12.78 37.20 -10.42
N ARG A 153 -13.70 36.25 -10.62
CA ARG A 153 -13.81 35.06 -9.78
C ARG A 153 -12.58 34.16 -9.89
N LEU A 154 -12.10 33.90 -11.11
CA LEU A 154 -10.87 33.13 -11.33
C LEU A 154 -9.63 33.82 -10.73
N GLU A 155 -9.52 35.14 -10.88
CA GLU A 155 -8.44 35.93 -10.28
C GLU A 155 -8.53 36.01 -8.75
N GLY A 156 -9.74 36.01 -8.19
CA GLY A 156 -9.99 35.88 -6.75
C GLY A 156 -9.44 34.56 -6.21
N LEU A 157 -9.85 33.44 -6.80
CA LEU A 157 -9.37 32.11 -6.43
C LEU A 157 -7.85 32.00 -6.57
N ARG A 158 -7.26 32.56 -7.65
CA ARG A 158 -5.79 32.57 -7.84
C ARG A 158 -5.06 33.32 -6.73
N ARG A 159 -5.64 34.40 -6.21
CA ARG A 159 -5.07 35.13 -5.08
C ARG A 159 -5.16 34.30 -3.80
N CYS A 160 -6.32 33.75 -3.49
CA CYS A 160 -6.52 32.91 -2.30
C CYS A 160 -5.56 31.70 -2.26
N VAL A 161 -5.36 31.01 -3.39
CA VAL A 161 -4.39 29.89 -3.47
C VAL A 161 -2.96 30.37 -3.25
N ARG A 162 -2.61 31.56 -3.77
CA ARG A 162 -1.26 32.13 -3.62
C ARG A 162 -1.00 32.59 -2.20
N ASP A 163 -1.99 33.19 -1.55
CA ASP A 163 -1.90 33.64 -0.16
C ASP A 163 -1.68 32.43 0.77
N LEU A 164 -2.48 31.37 0.59
CA LEU A 164 -2.27 30.10 1.31
C LEU A 164 -0.89 29.48 1.04
N ALA A 165 -0.39 29.57 -0.20
CA ALA A 165 0.94 29.07 -0.54
C ALA A 165 2.05 29.85 0.17
N ASN A 166 1.91 31.18 0.24
CA ASN A 166 2.85 32.06 0.93
C ASN A 166 2.87 31.76 2.43
N ASP A 167 1.71 31.53 3.05
CA ASP A 167 1.59 31.15 4.47
C ASP A 167 2.27 29.80 4.78
N LEU A 168 2.39 28.94 3.78
CA LEU A 168 3.04 27.63 3.85
C LEU A 168 4.52 27.67 3.42
N GLY A 169 5.02 28.77 2.86
CA GLY A 169 6.37 28.90 2.33
C GLY A 169 6.63 28.12 1.04
N VAL A 170 5.59 27.93 0.21
CA VAL A 170 5.64 27.17 -1.05
C VAL A 170 5.72 28.13 -2.25
N ASP A 171 6.73 27.93 -3.10
CA ASP A 171 6.92 28.76 -4.29
C ASP A 171 5.98 28.33 -5.44
N THR A 172 5.01 29.18 -5.79
CA THR A 172 3.91 28.85 -6.72
C THR A 172 4.18 29.20 -8.18
N GLU A 173 5.21 29.98 -8.49
CA GLU A 173 5.46 30.42 -9.87
C GLU A 173 6.04 29.31 -10.75
N LEU A 174 6.79 28.36 -10.18
CA LEU A 174 7.42 27.27 -10.94
C LEU A 174 6.43 26.18 -11.41
N SER A 175 5.28 26.03 -10.76
CA SER A 175 4.34 24.92 -10.97
C SER A 175 3.29 25.18 -12.07
N PHE A 176 3.14 26.42 -12.55
CA PHE A 176 2.16 26.77 -13.59
C PHE A 176 2.50 26.30 -15.01
N MET A 177 3.77 25.98 -15.29
CA MET A 177 4.24 25.73 -16.66
C MET A 177 4.39 24.24 -17.03
N GLY A 178 4.42 23.31 -16.07
CA GLY A 178 4.81 21.91 -16.30
C GLY A 178 3.69 20.85 -16.29
N THR A 179 2.46 21.19 -15.90
CA THR A 179 1.49 20.20 -15.40
C THR A 179 0.70 19.43 -16.46
N ARG A 180 0.54 19.95 -17.69
CA ARG A 180 -0.43 19.40 -18.65
C ARG A 180 0.11 18.32 -19.60
N GLU A 181 1.40 18.33 -19.92
CA GLU A 181 2.01 17.28 -20.77
C GLU A 181 2.51 16.06 -19.98
N HIS A 182 2.92 16.23 -18.72
CA HIS A 182 3.44 15.12 -17.89
C HIS A 182 2.34 14.17 -17.37
N ALA A 183 1.14 14.67 -17.06
CA ALA A 183 0.08 13.88 -16.42
C ALA A 183 -0.45 12.70 -17.28
N LEU A 184 -0.41 12.80 -18.61
CA LEU A 184 -0.91 11.73 -19.50
C LEU A 184 0.11 10.61 -19.77
N TYR A 185 1.41 10.89 -19.60
CA TYR A 185 2.49 9.90 -19.79
C TYR A 185 2.84 9.17 -18.48
N ASP A 186 2.64 9.81 -17.34
CA ASP A 186 3.00 9.27 -16.02
C ASP A 186 2.14 8.07 -15.56
N ASP A 187 0.90 7.90 -16.03
CA ASP A 187 0.04 6.80 -15.57
C ASP A 187 0.34 5.45 -16.28
N ALA A 188 0.84 5.47 -17.53
CA ALA A 188 1.00 4.26 -18.33
C ALA A 188 2.31 3.51 -18.04
N TRP A 189 3.41 4.25 -17.82
CA TRP A 189 4.74 3.68 -17.68
C TRP A 189 4.96 2.88 -16.37
N PRO A 190 4.50 3.35 -15.20
CA PRO A 190 4.60 2.59 -13.95
C PRO A 190 3.77 1.31 -13.99
N LEU A 191 2.58 1.36 -14.61
CA LEU A 191 1.72 0.19 -14.77
C LEU A 191 2.33 -0.84 -15.73
N ALA A 192 2.94 -0.40 -16.83
CA ALA A 192 3.66 -1.27 -17.76
C ALA A 192 4.87 -1.95 -17.09
N LYS A 193 5.67 -1.18 -16.34
CA LYS A 193 6.80 -1.70 -15.54
C LYS A 193 6.35 -2.75 -14.53
N LEU A 194 5.26 -2.48 -13.81
CA LEU A 194 4.67 -3.38 -12.83
C LEU A 194 4.17 -4.68 -13.49
N SER A 195 3.48 -4.57 -14.62
CA SER A 195 2.96 -5.73 -15.34
C SER A 195 4.11 -6.60 -15.86
N PHE A 196 5.18 -5.98 -16.36
CA PHE A 196 6.38 -6.68 -16.80
C PHE A 196 7.10 -7.38 -15.63
N SER A 197 7.31 -6.69 -14.50
CA SER A 197 7.99 -7.29 -13.34
C SER A 197 7.22 -8.48 -12.76
N LEU A 198 5.89 -8.37 -12.66
CA LEU A 198 5.02 -9.47 -12.29
C LEU A 198 5.12 -10.66 -13.26
N GLY A 199 5.13 -10.38 -14.57
CA GLY A 199 5.28 -11.41 -15.61
C GLY A 199 6.62 -12.17 -15.51
N VAL A 200 7.73 -11.44 -15.28
CA VAL A 200 9.07 -12.04 -15.11
C VAL A 200 9.11 -12.92 -13.86
N ILE A 201 8.56 -12.46 -12.74
CA ILE A 201 8.54 -13.24 -11.49
C ILE A 201 7.67 -14.48 -11.63
N ALA A 202 6.49 -14.36 -12.26
CA ALA A 202 5.62 -15.49 -12.50
C ALA A 202 6.30 -16.55 -13.38
N MET A 203 6.99 -16.14 -14.45
CA MET A 203 7.76 -17.03 -15.30
C MET A 203 8.93 -17.68 -14.53
N ALA A 204 9.67 -16.89 -13.75
CA ALA A 204 10.80 -17.39 -12.98
C ALA A 204 10.36 -18.40 -11.89
N LEU A 205 9.21 -18.18 -11.25
CA LEU A 205 8.60 -19.14 -10.34
C LEU A 205 8.13 -20.41 -11.05
N ALA A 206 7.58 -20.29 -12.26
CA ALA A 206 7.21 -21.46 -13.07
C ALA A 206 8.45 -22.29 -13.43
N VAL A 207 9.54 -21.64 -13.85
CA VAL A 207 10.83 -22.30 -14.12
C VAL A 207 11.39 -22.97 -12.86
N LEU A 208 11.31 -22.30 -11.70
CA LEU A 208 11.73 -22.87 -10.43
C LEU A 208 10.88 -24.09 -10.03
N ALA A 209 9.57 -24.07 -10.30
CA ALA A 209 8.68 -25.20 -10.05
C ALA A 209 9.03 -26.40 -10.94
N VAL A 210 9.33 -26.15 -12.23
CA VAL A 210 9.83 -27.19 -13.14
C VAL A 210 11.14 -27.77 -12.63
N LEU A 211 12.13 -26.92 -12.29
CA LEU A 211 13.41 -27.37 -11.72
C LEU A 211 13.21 -28.22 -10.47
N SER A 212 12.26 -27.83 -9.62
CA SER A 212 11.91 -28.56 -8.39
C SER A 212 11.36 -29.96 -8.69
N GLY A 213 10.56 -30.11 -9.76
CA GLY A 213 9.95 -31.38 -10.17
C GLY A 213 10.84 -32.33 -10.99
N MET A 214 11.94 -31.85 -11.57
CA MET A 214 12.87 -32.71 -12.33
C MET A 214 13.53 -33.78 -11.45
N GLU A 215 13.91 -34.92 -12.01
CA GLU A 215 14.68 -35.92 -11.25
C GLU A 215 16.12 -35.42 -10.98
N PRO A 216 16.66 -35.61 -9.76
CA PRO A 216 18.04 -35.25 -9.46
C PRO A 216 19.01 -36.17 -10.21
N GLN A 217 20.10 -35.60 -10.74
CA GLN A 217 21.18 -36.35 -11.40
C GLN A 217 22.43 -36.46 -10.53
N ASN A 218 22.52 -35.65 -9.47
CA ASN A 218 23.58 -35.74 -8.50
C ASN A 218 23.37 -36.94 -7.58
N ASN A 219 24.34 -37.87 -7.55
CA ASN A 219 24.29 -39.07 -6.71
C ASN A 219 24.30 -38.74 -5.20
N ASP A 220 24.84 -37.58 -4.82
CA ASP A 220 24.88 -37.12 -3.42
C ASP A 220 23.59 -36.38 -3.00
N TYR A 221 22.58 -36.32 -3.88
CA TYR A 221 21.32 -35.66 -3.58
C TYR A 221 20.55 -36.40 -2.49
N ASN A 222 20.16 -35.65 -1.44
CA ASN A 222 19.29 -36.14 -0.39
C ASN A 222 18.18 -35.12 -0.10
N VAL A 223 16.93 -35.55 -0.27
CA VAL A 223 15.74 -34.71 -0.06
C VAL A 223 15.60 -34.22 1.39
N GLU A 224 16.03 -35.01 2.37
CA GLU A 224 16.02 -34.66 3.79
C GLU A 224 17.10 -33.61 4.11
N ALA A 225 18.25 -33.70 3.43
CA ALA A 225 19.30 -32.68 3.52
C ALA A 225 18.86 -31.36 2.88
N LEU A 226 18.18 -31.41 1.73
CA LEU A 226 17.55 -30.24 1.13
C LEU A 226 16.54 -29.61 2.10
N ALA A 227 15.66 -30.41 2.70
CA ALA A 227 14.67 -29.94 3.67
C ALA A 227 15.29 -29.24 4.89
N ALA A 228 16.48 -29.65 5.33
CA ALA A 228 17.20 -28.98 6.41
C ALA A 228 17.64 -27.54 6.06
N THR A 229 17.77 -27.19 4.78
CA THR A 229 18.19 -25.85 4.32
C THR A 229 17.01 -24.92 4.04
N ILE A 230 15.81 -25.46 3.79
CA ILE A 230 14.60 -24.69 3.43
C ILE A 230 14.26 -23.59 4.45
N PRO A 231 14.32 -23.80 5.80
CA PRO A 231 13.98 -22.74 6.76
C PRO A 231 14.79 -21.46 6.56
N VAL A 232 16.05 -21.57 6.16
CA VAL A 232 16.96 -20.44 5.94
C VAL A 232 16.50 -19.60 4.75
N PHE A 233 16.19 -20.23 3.61
CA PHE A 233 15.65 -19.54 2.43
C PHE A 233 14.21 -19.05 2.64
N ARG A 234 13.40 -19.81 3.38
CA ARG A 234 12.01 -19.47 3.71
C ARG A 234 11.94 -18.19 4.53
N LEU A 235 12.83 -17.99 5.49
CA LEU A 235 12.88 -16.75 6.28
C LEU A 235 12.95 -15.52 5.35
N VAL A 236 13.90 -15.52 4.42
CA VAL A 236 14.10 -14.42 3.48
C VAL A 236 12.89 -14.25 2.58
N PHE A 237 12.34 -15.34 2.05
CA PHE A 237 11.14 -15.29 1.21
C PHE A 237 9.94 -14.71 1.96
N MET A 238 9.73 -15.09 3.23
CA MET A 238 8.62 -14.58 4.03
C MET A 238 8.72 -13.07 4.27
N MET A 239 9.93 -12.53 4.40
CA MET A 239 10.15 -11.07 4.47
C MET A 239 9.78 -10.40 3.14
N ASN A 240 10.18 -10.97 2.00
CA ASN A 240 9.78 -10.47 0.68
C ASN A 240 8.26 -10.51 0.50
N LEU A 241 7.60 -11.61 0.90
CA LEU A 241 6.15 -11.76 0.86
C LEU A 241 5.43 -10.72 1.73
N ALA A 242 5.97 -10.39 2.91
CA ALA A 242 5.41 -9.34 3.74
C ALA A 242 5.42 -7.97 3.04
N VAL A 243 6.49 -7.64 2.31
CA VAL A 243 6.57 -6.40 1.52
C VAL A 243 5.60 -6.43 0.34
N TRP A 244 5.46 -7.56 -0.35
CA TRP A 244 4.45 -7.74 -1.40
C TRP A 244 3.03 -7.46 -0.88
N LEU A 245 2.69 -8.03 0.27
CA LEU A 245 1.40 -7.86 0.91
C LEU A 245 1.19 -6.41 1.38
N ALA A 246 2.23 -5.75 1.88
CA ALA A 246 2.19 -4.33 2.22
C ALA A 246 1.93 -3.47 0.97
N GLY A 247 2.58 -3.77 -0.16
CA GLY A 247 2.31 -3.14 -1.46
C GLY A 247 0.89 -3.38 -1.95
N GLY A 248 0.36 -4.59 -1.79
CA GLY A 248 -1.04 -4.92 -2.09
C GLY A 248 -2.03 -4.13 -1.22
N CYS A 249 -1.76 -3.99 0.08
CA CYS A 249 -2.54 -3.12 0.95
C CYS A 249 -2.49 -1.67 0.48
N ALA A 250 -1.29 -1.16 0.15
CA ALA A 250 -1.11 0.20 -0.36
C ALA A 250 -1.89 0.43 -1.67
N LEU A 251 -1.95 -0.54 -2.60
CA LEU A 251 -2.79 -0.44 -3.80
C LEU A 251 -4.26 -0.22 -3.45
N VAL A 252 -4.78 -0.99 -2.49
CA VAL A 252 -6.17 -0.82 -2.01
C VAL A 252 -6.35 0.56 -1.39
N PHE A 253 -5.40 1.01 -0.56
CA PHE A 253 -5.48 2.33 0.07
C PHE A 253 -5.44 3.47 -0.95
N GLU A 254 -4.59 3.40 -1.96
CA GLU A 254 -4.48 4.41 -3.01
C GLU A 254 -5.72 4.46 -3.91
N HIS A 255 -6.31 3.30 -4.18
CA HIS A 255 -7.54 3.19 -4.96
C HIS A 255 -8.74 3.82 -4.23
N TYR A 256 -8.93 3.48 -2.95
CA TYR A 256 -10.04 3.98 -2.13
C TYR A 256 -9.73 5.29 -1.38
N LYS A 257 -8.60 5.94 -1.70
CA LYS A 257 -8.18 7.22 -1.09
C LYS A 257 -8.02 7.18 0.43
N ILE A 258 -7.63 6.04 0.98
CA ILE A 258 -7.31 5.89 2.41
C ILE A 258 -5.90 6.44 2.66
N ASN A 259 -5.78 7.45 3.52
CA ASN A 259 -4.50 8.11 3.79
C ASN A 259 -3.60 7.34 4.76
N TYR A 260 -3.08 6.21 4.30
CA TYR A 260 -2.22 5.33 5.08
C TYR A 260 -0.90 6.01 5.51
N LEU A 261 -0.41 7.01 4.78
CA LEU A 261 0.79 7.76 5.14
C LEU A 261 0.57 8.54 6.43
N PHE A 262 -0.51 9.33 6.46
CA PHE A 262 -0.92 10.05 7.67
C PHE A 262 -1.27 9.10 8.80
N LEU A 263 -1.97 7.99 8.49
CA LEU A 263 -2.34 7.02 9.53
C LEU A 263 -1.11 6.43 10.23
N LEU A 264 -0.04 6.19 9.49
CA LEU A 264 1.18 5.51 9.93
C LEU A 264 2.31 6.46 10.33
N ASP A 265 2.04 7.76 10.45
CA ASP A 265 3.04 8.80 10.76
C ASP A 265 4.23 8.81 9.76
N ILE A 266 3.97 8.44 8.49
CA ILE A 266 4.99 8.44 7.43
C ILE A 266 5.02 9.82 6.79
N SER A 267 6.20 10.45 6.74
CA SER A 267 6.36 11.74 6.09
C SER A 267 5.92 11.67 4.61
N PRO A 268 5.11 12.63 4.12
CA PRO A 268 4.69 12.66 2.72
C PRO A 268 5.87 12.81 1.75
N GLU A 269 7.01 13.33 2.22
CA GLU A 269 8.25 13.49 1.44
C GLU A 269 8.90 12.15 1.06
N LEU A 270 8.63 11.08 1.81
CA LEU A 270 9.19 9.75 1.55
C LEU A 270 8.46 9.09 0.39
N ASN A 271 9.17 8.54 -0.60
CA ASN A 271 8.55 7.88 -1.76
C ASN A 271 7.96 6.47 -1.47
N VAL A 272 7.04 6.39 -0.49
CA VAL A 272 6.28 5.18 -0.15
C VAL A 272 4.95 5.21 -0.91
N THR A 273 4.93 4.59 -2.08
CA THR A 273 3.71 4.34 -2.88
C THR A 273 3.53 2.83 -3.08
N ALA A 274 2.33 2.41 -3.47
CA ALA A 274 2.05 1.02 -3.79
C ALA A 274 3.00 0.48 -4.88
N VAL A 275 3.21 1.27 -5.94
CA VAL A 275 4.14 0.93 -7.02
C VAL A 275 5.58 0.84 -6.52
N SER A 276 6.03 1.77 -5.68
CA SER A 276 7.38 1.75 -5.10
C SER A 276 7.60 0.49 -4.26
N LEU A 277 6.65 0.14 -3.38
CA LEU A 277 6.70 -1.06 -2.54
C LEU A 277 6.70 -2.35 -3.37
N ILE A 278 5.85 -2.43 -4.39
CA ILE A 278 5.77 -3.62 -5.24
C ILE A 278 7.03 -3.77 -6.10
N ASN A 279 7.57 -2.69 -6.66
CA ASN A 279 8.81 -2.74 -7.41
C ASN A 279 9.98 -3.18 -6.53
N PHE A 280 10.07 -2.65 -5.31
CA PHE A 280 11.06 -3.08 -4.33
C PHE A 280 10.91 -4.57 -3.99
N ALA A 281 9.69 -5.03 -3.68
CA ALA A 281 9.38 -6.43 -3.43
C ALA A 281 9.73 -7.32 -4.63
N SER A 282 9.49 -6.82 -5.85
CA SER A 282 9.78 -7.53 -7.10
C SER A 282 11.28 -7.76 -7.28
N VAL A 283 12.11 -6.74 -7.09
CA VAL A 283 13.57 -6.88 -7.21
C VAL A 283 14.13 -7.80 -6.13
N GLN A 284 13.69 -7.64 -4.88
CA GLN A 284 14.11 -8.49 -3.76
C GLN A 284 13.72 -9.96 -3.97
N THR A 285 12.54 -10.21 -4.54
CA THR A 285 12.05 -11.56 -4.87
C THR A 285 12.77 -12.13 -6.08
N GLY A 286 13.05 -11.33 -7.11
CA GLY A 286 13.84 -11.74 -8.27
C GLY A 286 15.24 -12.22 -7.88
N LEU A 287 15.93 -11.48 -7.00
CA LEU A 287 17.19 -11.91 -6.42
C LEU A 287 17.07 -13.25 -5.68
N TRP A 288 16.04 -13.40 -4.85
CA TRP A 288 15.78 -14.64 -4.14
C TRP A 288 15.57 -15.82 -5.11
N ILE A 289 14.77 -15.64 -6.17
CA ILE A 289 14.50 -16.71 -7.15
C ILE A 289 15.77 -17.12 -7.88
N VAL A 290 16.58 -16.16 -8.36
CA VAL A 290 17.83 -16.46 -9.09
C VAL A 290 18.81 -17.22 -8.21
N ILE A 291 19.01 -16.76 -6.97
CA ILE A 291 19.93 -17.41 -6.03
C ILE A 291 19.41 -18.79 -5.60
N PHE A 292 18.12 -18.92 -5.29
CA PHE A 292 17.53 -20.20 -4.92
C PHE A 292 17.50 -21.19 -6.08
N PHE A 293 17.29 -20.72 -7.32
CA PHE A 293 17.41 -21.53 -8.53
C PHE A 293 18.83 -22.07 -8.67
N ALA A 294 19.85 -21.22 -8.55
CA ALA A 294 21.25 -21.64 -8.64
C ALA A 294 21.61 -22.66 -7.53
N PHE A 295 21.17 -22.41 -6.30
CA PHE A 295 21.31 -23.34 -5.19
C PHE A 295 20.64 -24.69 -5.48
N LEU A 296 19.40 -24.70 -5.96
CA LEU A 296 18.66 -25.91 -6.26
C LEU A 296 19.27 -26.68 -7.43
N ALA A 297 19.75 -25.96 -8.46
CA ALA A 297 20.45 -26.54 -9.59
C ALA A 297 21.76 -27.23 -9.14
N ASP A 298 22.50 -26.62 -8.21
CA ASP A 298 23.68 -27.24 -7.64
C ASP A 298 23.36 -28.48 -6.81
N VAL A 299 22.38 -28.40 -5.93
CA VAL A 299 22.02 -29.53 -5.07
C VAL A 299 21.55 -30.72 -5.92
N LYS A 300 20.77 -30.49 -6.98
CA LYS A 300 20.17 -31.55 -7.80
C LYS A 300 21.06 -32.07 -8.93
N PHE A 301 21.91 -31.22 -9.50
CA PHE A 301 22.67 -31.54 -10.71
C PHE A 301 24.18 -31.32 -10.56
N GLY A 302 24.65 -30.66 -9.51
CA GLY A 302 26.05 -30.25 -9.38
C GLY A 302 26.47 -29.35 -10.54
N ALA A 303 25.65 -28.36 -10.89
CA ALA A 303 25.77 -27.64 -12.16
C ALA A 303 26.59 -26.33 -12.10
N VAL A 304 26.88 -25.78 -10.92
CA VAL A 304 27.34 -24.40 -10.71
C VAL A 304 28.62 -24.32 -9.87
N LEU A 305 28.61 -24.65 -8.57
CA LEU A 305 29.67 -24.23 -7.63
C LEU A 305 30.47 -25.36 -6.98
N LEU A 306 29.84 -26.45 -6.52
CA LEU A 306 30.52 -27.44 -5.66
C LEU A 306 31.33 -28.50 -6.44
N THR A 307 30.84 -28.95 -7.59
CA THR A 307 31.52 -29.88 -8.51
C THR A 307 32.66 -29.21 -9.27
N SER A 308 32.61 -27.89 -9.44
CA SER A 308 33.59 -27.11 -10.19
C SER A 308 34.75 -26.60 -9.33
N ASN A 309 34.65 -26.58 -7.99
CA ASN A 309 35.65 -25.97 -7.09
C ASN A 309 35.88 -26.76 -5.78
N PRO A 310 36.77 -27.77 -5.78
CA PRO A 310 37.12 -28.57 -4.59
C PRO A 310 37.61 -27.73 -3.39
N MET A 311 38.24 -26.59 -3.66
CA MET A 311 38.77 -25.65 -2.65
C MET A 311 37.69 -25.08 -1.70
N LEU A 312 36.44 -24.96 -2.18
CA LEU A 312 35.33 -24.45 -1.37
C LEU A 312 34.81 -25.50 -0.38
N SER A 313 34.89 -26.78 -0.75
CA SER A 313 34.59 -27.90 0.16
C SER A 313 35.60 -27.96 1.30
N GLU A 314 36.88 -27.76 1.01
CA GLU A 314 37.97 -27.75 2.01
C GLU A 314 37.93 -26.53 2.95
N SER A 315 37.41 -25.40 2.47
CA SER A 315 37.22 -24.18 3.28
C SER A 315 36.23 -24.38 4.43
N GLY A 316 35.53 -25.52 4.44
CA GLY A 316 34.50 -25.85 5.40
C GLY A 316 33.47 -24.74 5.39
N TRP A 317 32.80 -24.50 4.25
CA TRP A 317 31.54 -23.75 4.13
C TRP A 317 30.49 -24.64 3.45
N SER A 318 29.26 -24.68 3.96
CA SER A 318 28.21 -25.46 3.32
C SER A 318 27.69 -24.70 2.10
N LEU A 319 27.24 -25.40 1.07
CA LEU A 319 26.65 -24.78 -0.12
C LEU A 319 25.56 -23.75 0.23
N ALA A 320 24.68 -24.11 1.18
CA ALA A 320 23.65 -23.22 1.70
C ALA A 320 24.21 -21.95 2.36
N HIS A 321 25.37 -22.00 3.03
CA HIS A 321 26.02 -20.82 3.63
C HIS A 321 26.44 -19.82 2.56
N LEU A 322 27.04 -20.31 1.49
CA LEU A 322 27.54 -19.46 0.41
C LEU A 322 26.36 -18.76 -0.28
N TYR A 323 25.33 -19.52 -0.68
CA TYR A 323 24.17 -18.96 -1.36
C TYR A 323 23.35 -18.02 -0.47
N ILE A 324 23.11 -18.37 0.81
CA ILE A 324 22.40 -17.44 1.71
C ILE A 324 23.24 -16.19 2.01
N GLY A 325 24.55 -16.33 2.17
CA GLY A 325 25.45 -15.19 2.40
C GLY A 325 25.44 -14.22 1.22
N VAL A 326 25.59 -14.75 0.00
CA VAL A 326 25.49 -13.96 -1.24
C VAL A 326 24.12 -13.31 -1.36
N LEU A 327 23.04 -14.05 -1.10
CA LEU A 327 21.68 -13.53 -1.14
C LEU A 327 21.51 -12.35 -0.18
N LEU A 328 21.88 -12.51 1.09
CA LEU A 328 21.74 -11.45 2.09
C LEU A 328 22.57 -10.22 1.74
N ILE A 329 23.81 -10.39 1.25
CA ILE A 329 24.67 -9.28 0.83
C ILE A 329 24.01 -8.51 -0.33
N LEU A 330 23.54 -9.21 -1.37
CA LEU A 330 22.89 -8.58 -2.51
C LEU A 330 21.58 -7.88 -2.12
N GLN A 331 20.77 -8.51 -1.26
CA GLN A 331 19.53 -7.91 -0.78
C GLN A 331 19.79 -6.66 0.08
N LEU A 332 20.79 -6.68 0.95
CA LEU A 332 21.22 -5.52 1.74
C LEU A 332 21.75 -4.39 0.85
N LEU A 333 22.50 -4.73 -0.21
CA LEU A 333 22.96 -3.76 -1.20
C LEU A 333 21.77 -3.12 -1.95
N VAL A 334 20.79 -3.91 -2.39
CA VAL A 334 19.58 -3.35 -3.01
C VAL A 334 18.80 -2.49 -2.00
N CYS A 335 18.68 -2.92 -0.76
CA CYS A 335 18.05 -2.13 0.30
C CYS A 335 18.75 -0.78 0.49
N SER A 336 20.08 -0.75 0.55
CA SER A 336 20.83 0.50 0.78
C SER A 336 20.79 1.46 -0.40
N LEU A 337 20.70 0.93 -1.63
CA LEU A 337 20.57 1.73 -2.85
C LEU A 337 19.14 2.24 -3.06
N TRP A 338 18.12 1.47 -2.66
CA TRP A 338 16.71 1.80 -2.87
C TRP A 338 16.12 2.66 -1.75
N ALA A 339 16.42 2.31 -0.50
CA ALA A 339 15.94 3.05 0.66
C ALA A 339 16.89 4.20 0.94
N LEU A 340 16.47 5.43 0.62
CA LEU A 340 17.12 6.62 1.19
C LEU A 340 17.24 6.44 2.71
N PRO A 341 18.29 6.96 3.35
CA PRO A 341 18.47 6.84 4.80
C PRO A 341 17.20 7.15 5.61
N ALA A 342 16.40 8.12 5.17
CA ALA A 342 15.15 8.51 5.79
C ALA A 342 14.08 7.38 5.84
N HIS A 343 13.98 6.52 4.83
CA HIS A 343 13.09 5.34 4.85
C HIS A 343 13.53 4.33 5.91
N LEU A 344 14.83 4.03 5.96
CA LEU A 344 15.41 3.10 6.92
C LEU A 344 15.24 3.61 8.36
N TRP A 345 15.55 4.89 8.60
CA TRP A 345 15.38 5.51 9.92
C TRP A 345 13.92 5.53 10.39
N THR A 346 12.95 5.63 9.47
CA THR A 346 11.52 5.55 9.79
C THR A 346 11.17 4.15 10.32
N VAL A 347 11.55 3.10 9.59
CA VAL A 347 11.26 1.70 9.98
C VAL A 347 12.02 1.31 11.25
N VAL A 348 13.32 1.60 11.32
CA VAL A 348 14.16 1.33 12.48
C VAL A 348 13.68 2.11 13.71
N GLY A 349 13.33 3.39 13.53
CA GLY A 349 12.78 4.22 14.60
C GLY A 349 11.45 3.70 15.12
N LEU A 350 10.58 3.18 14.25
CA LEU A 350 9.31 2.56 14.64
C LEU A 350 9.52 1.25 15.41
N LEU A 351 10.38 0.37 14.91
CA LEU A 351 10.78 -0.85 15.62
C LEU A 351 11.39 -0.51 16.99
N PHE A 352 12.29 0.47 17.05
CA PHE A 352 12.92 0.89 18.28
C PHE A 352 11.89 1.36 19.32
N ARG A 353 10.90 2.15 18.90
CA ARG A 353 9.81 2.60 19.79
C ARG A 353 8.98 1.42 20.32
N VAL A 354 8.62 0.48 19.45
CA VAL A 354 7.84 -0.72 19.82
C VAL A 354 8.58 -1.61 20.83
N PHE A 355 9.88 -1.86 20.62
CA PHE A 355 10.65 -2.77 21.49
C PHE A 355 11.21 -2.08 22.75
N PHE A 356 11.69 -0.84 22.64
CA PHE A 356 12.49 -0.20 23.68
C PHE A 356 11.82 0.99 24.36
N LYS A 357 10.68 1.47 23.86
CA LYS A 357 9.89 2.53 24.51
C LYS A 357 8.47 2.10 24.92
N PRO A 358 8.29 0.98 25.66
CA PRO A 358 6.96 0.51 26.06
C PRO A 358 6.20 1.45 27.02
N ARG A 359 6.88 2.45 27.59
CA ARG A 359 6.28 3.46 28.49
C ARG A 359 5.82 4.73 27.78
N ALA A 360 6.21 4.93 26.52
CA ALA A 360 5.78 6.09 25.73
C ALA A 360 4.30 5.96 25.33
N PRO A 361 3.60 7.08 25.06
CA PRO A 361 2.29 7.03 24.43
C PRO A 361 2.33 6.22 23.13
N VAL A 362 1.36 5.32 22.96
CA VAL A 362 1.35 4.36 21.84
C VAL A 362 0.69 4.99 20.63
N THR A 363 1.41 5.15 19.51
CA THR A 363 0.82 5.64 18.25
C THR A 363 0.07 4.53 17.50
N PHE A 364 -0.75 4.89 16.52
CA PHE A 364 -1.45 3.90 15.69
C PHE A 364 -0.46 3.03 14.90
N ALA A 365 0.60 3.63 14.36
CA ALA A 365 1.66 2.91 13.65
C ALA A 365 2.33 1.85 14.53
N GLU A 366 2.64 2.20 15.78
CA GLU A 366 3.24 1.28 16.76
C GLU A 366 2.30 0.15 17.15
N ASN A 367 0.99 0.44 17.25
CA ASN A 367 -0.03 -0.56 17.53
C ASN A 367 -0.16 -1.57 16.37
N LEU A 368 -0.21 -1.07 15.14
CA LEU A 368 -0.32 -1.88 13.92
C LEU A 368 0.92 -2.74 13.71
N LEU A 369 2.13 -2.17 13.86
CA LEU A 369 3.38 -2.90 13.73
C LEU A 369 3.48 -4.02 14.78
N ALA A 370 3.13 -3.73 16.03
CA ALA A 370 3.15 -4.74 17.08
C ALA A 370 2.15 -5.87 16.78
N ASP A 371 0.98 -5.58 16.21
CA ASP A 371 0.02 -6.61 15.78
C ASP A 371 0.55 -7.43 14.60
N PHE A 372 1.25 -6.79 13.67
CA PHE A 372 1.95 -7.50 12.59
C PHE A 372 3.03 -8.44 13.15
N LEU A 373 3.79 -8.01 14.17
CA LEU A 373 4.82 -8.84 14.80
C LEU A 373 4.25 -10.12 15.45
N THR A 374 2.98 -10.12 15.86
CA THR A 374 2.33 -11.36 16.36
C THR A 374 2.13 -12.42 15.27
N SER A 375 2.15 -12.02 13.99
CA SER A 375 1.97 -12.89 12.83
C SER A 375 3.31 -13.43 12.28
N VAL A 376 4.46 -12.86 12.69
CA VAL A 376 5.79 -13.33 12.23
C VAL A 376 6.37 -14.47 13.07
N GLY A 377 5.55 -15.17 13.86
CA GLY A 377 6.01 -16.27 14.72
C GLY A 377 6.72 -17.41 13.98
N ARG A 378 6.33 -17.73 12.74
CA ARG A 378 7.05 -18.73 11.92
C ARG A 378 8.39 -18.21 11.41
N PRO A 379 8.48 -17.02 10.79
CA PRO A 379 9.77 -16.40 10.50
C PRO A 379 10.71 -16.32 11.72
N LEU A 380 10.21 -16.04 12.92
CA LEU A 380 11.03 -16.04 14.13
C LEU A 380 11.57 -17.43 14.49
N LYS A 381 10.79 -18.51 14.27
CA LYS A 381 11.28 -19.89 14.40
C LYS A 381 12.37 -20.20 13.37
N ASP A 382 12.17 -19.77 12.13
CA ASP A 382 13.15 -19.96 11.06
C ASP A 382 14.44 -19.18 11.31
N LEU A 383 14.36 -17.99 11.91
CA LEU A 383 15.52 -17.22 12.35
C LEU A 383 16.32 -17.94 13.43
N ALA A 384 15.64 -18.49 14.45
CA ALA A 384 16.30 -19.28 15.49
C ALA A 384 16.93 -20.56 14.92
N TYR A 385 16.22 -21.25 14.04
CA TYR A 385 16.73 -22.42 13.33
C TYR A 385 17.95 -22.06 12.47
N ALA A 386 17.90 -20.97 11.71
CA ALA A 386 19.00 -20.50 10.90
C ALA A 386 20.24 -20.21 11.77
N GLY A 387 20.08 -19.48 12.88
CA GLY A 387 21.19 -19.25 13.82
C GLY A 387 21.81 -20.55 14.35
N CYS A 388 20.98 -21.53 14.71
CA CYS A 388 21.45 -22.85 15.15
C CYS A 388 22.14 -23.63 14.02
N TYR A 389 21.59 -23.60 12.81
CA TYR A 389 22.14 -24.24 11.62
C TYR A 389 23.53 -23.69 11.33
N MET A 390 23.68 -22.36 11.27
CA MET A 390 24.97 -21.69 11.02
C MET A 390 26.02 -22.04 12.10
N ARG A 391 25.59 -22.27 13.34
CA ARG A 391 26.47 -22.64 14.46
C ARG A 391 27.01 -24.08 14.36
N HIS A 392 26.16 -25.04 13.97
CA HIS A 392 26.47 -26.47 14.11
C HIS A 392 26.86 -27.16 12.82
N TRP A 393 26.70 -26.52 11.66
CA TRP A 393 26.87 -27.23 10.39
C TRP A 393 28.28 -27.79 10.15
N ARG A 394 29.33 -27.19 10.71
CA ARG A 394 30.71 -27.74 10.62
C ARG A 394 30.92 -28.96 11.50
N ALA A 395 30.18 -29.03 12.61
CA ALA A 395 30.36 -30.04 13.64
C ALA A 395 29.47 -31.26 13.44
N LEU A 396 28.40 -31.14 12.66
CA LEU A 396 27.35 -32.14 12.49
C LEU A 396 27.04 -32.34 11.01
N GLN A 397 26.70 -33.57 10.62
CA GLN A 397 26.14 -33.81 9.29
C GLN A 397 24.81 -33.07 9.14
N VAL A 398 24.41 -32.74 7.91
CA VAL A 398 23.20 -31.91 7.65
C VAL A 398 21.93 -32.48 8.29
N LEU A 399 21.79 -33.81 8.32
CA LEU A 399 20.66 -34.49 8.96
C LEU A 399 20.70 -34.36 10.50
N ASP A 400 21.89 -34.44 11.09
CA ASP A 400 22.10 -34.25 12.52
C ASP A 400 21.85 -32.80 12.95
N VAL A 401 22.17 -31.83 12.09
CA VAL A 401 21.84 -30.41 12.30
C VAL A 401 20.33 -30.21 12.37
N ARG A 402 19.56 -30.81 11.45
CA ARG A 402 18.09 -30.70 11.44
C ARG A 402 17.50 -31.28 12.72
N SER A 403 18.00 -32.43 13.16
CA SER A 403 17.54 -33.05 14.40
C SER A 403 17.89 -32.19 15.62
N SER A 404 19.10 -31.65 15.70
CA SER A 404 19.59 -30.87 16.85
C SER A 404 18.97 -29.47 16.95
N CYS A 405 18.81 -28.80 15.80
CA CYS A 405 18.21 -27.46 15.70
C CYS A 405 16.68 -27.48 15.60
N GLY A 406 16.10 -28.67 15.44
CA GLY A 406 14.66 -28.85 15.37
C GLY A 406 13.99 -28.58 16.73
N PRO A 407 12.75 -28.05 16.74
CA PRO A 407 12.06 -27.65 17.97
C PRO A 407 11.74 -28.81 18.93
N ARG A 408 11.86 -30.07 18.49
CA ARG A 408 11.64 -31.27 19.33
C ARG A 408 12.85 -31.64 20.19
N ASN A 409 14.06 -31.33 19.73
CA ASN A 409 15.31 -31.69 20.42
C ASN A 409 16.06 -30.46 20.94
N THR A 410 15.56 -29.25 20.66
CA THR A 410 16.07 -28.04 21.34
C THR A 410 15.73 -28.15 22.83
N THR A 411 16.74 -28.22 23.69
CA THR A 411 16.59 -28.29 25.15
C THR A 411 17.28 -27.10 25.85
N GLY A 412 17.07 -26.99 27.16
CA GLY A 412 17.77 -26.04 28.02
C GLY A 412 17.56 -24.57 27.61
N LEU A 413 18.63 -23.78 27.65
CA LEU A 413 18.59 -22.34 27.41
C LEU A 413 18.16 -21.96 25.99
N ALA A 414 18.52 -22.76 24.98
CA ALA A 414 18.14 -22.50 23.59
C ALA A 414 16.63 -22.61 23.39
N TRP A 415 15.99 -23.59 24.06
CA TRP A 415 14.55 -23.76 24.02
C TRP A 415 13.82 -22.63 24.73
N ILE A 416 14.31 -22.24 25.92
CA ILE A 416 13.77 -21.10 26.68
C ILE A 416 13.88 -19.82 25.84
N GLY A 417 15.05 -19.57 25.23
CA GLY A 417 15.28 -18.42 24.35
C GLY A 417 14.30 -18.38 23.18
N LEU A 418 14.06 -19.51 22.50
CA LEU A 418 13.08 -19.60 21.43
C LEU A 418 11.67 -19.25 21.92
N GLN A 419 11.24 -19.75 23.07
CA GLN A 419 9.90 -19.42 23.60
C GLN A 419 9.77 -17.94 23.93
N LEU A 420 10.80 -17.34 24.54
CA LEU A 420 10.81 -15.91 24.84
C LEU A 420 10.70 -15.06 23.57
N VAL A 421 11.43 -15.41 22.51
CA VAL A 421 11.35 -14.71 21.21
C VAL A 421 9.94 -14.78 20.62
N LEU A 422 9.25 -15.91 20.73
CA LEU A 422 7.90 -16.08 20.18
C LEU A 422 6.81 -15.38 21.02
N ILE A 423 7.01 -15.28 22.33
CA ILE A 423 6.07 -14.62 23.25
C ILE A 423 6.27 -13.10 23.25
N LEU A 424 7.48 -12.62 22.94
CA LEU A 424 7.83 -11.21 23.00
C LEU A 424 6.85 -10.29 22.24
N PRO A 425 6.43 -10.57 20.98
CA PRO A 425 5.43 -9.75 20.31
C PRO A 425 4.08 -9.65 21.06
N LEU A 426 3.62 -10.75 21.66
CA LEU A 426 2.37 -10.79 22.44
C LEU A 426 2.51 -9.99 23.75
N ALA A 427 3.66 -10.11 24.41
CA ALA A 427 3.96 -9.35 25.63
C ALA A 427 4.05 -7.83 25.35
N ILE A 428 4.62 -7.44 24.21
CA ILE A 428 4.64 -6.04 23.75
C ILE A 428 3.21 -5.54 23.57
N ARG A 429 2.33 -6.29 22.87
CA ARG A 429 0.92 -5.89 22.73
C ARG A 429 0.20 -5.75 24.06
N MET A 430 0.43 -6.68 24.98
CA MET A 430 -0.12 -6.61 26.33
C MET A 430 0.34 -5.33 27.05
N SER A 431 1.63 -5.00 26.98
CA SER A 431 2.20 -3.78 27.57
C SER A 431 1.60 -2.50 26.97
N GLN A 432 1.43 -2.44 25.64
CA GLN A 432 0.78 -1.32 24.96
C GLN A 432 -0.68 -1.15 25.39
N CYS A 433 -1.41 -2.25 25.61
CA CYS A 433 -2.79 -2.20 26.13
C CYS A 433 -2.82 -1.61 27.55
N LEU A 434 -1.92 -2.05 28.44
CA LEU A 434 -1.80 -1.52 29.80
C LEU A 434 -1.44 -0.03 29.81
N ARG A 435 -0.52 0.38 28.92
CA ARG A 435 -0.17 1.79 28.76
C ARG A 435 -1.38 2.64 28.32
N ARG A 436 -2.16 2.15 27.36
CA ARG A 436 -3.37 2.82 26.88
C ARG A 436 -4.45 2.97 27.94
N ILE A 437 -4.59 2.01 28.87
CA ILE A 437 -5.48 2.16 30.03
C ILE A 437 -5.10 3.38 30.85
N ARG A 438 -3.79 3.54 31.12
CA ARG A 438 -3.26 4.66 31.88
C ARG A 438 -3.46 6.00 31.16
N ASP A 439 -3.29 6.03 29.84
CA ASP A 439 -3.33 7.28 29.07
C ASP A 439 -4.75 7.78 28.81
N THR A 440 -5.70 6.87 28.57
CA THR A 440 -7.08 7.24 28.17
C THR A 440 -8.08 7.22 29.32
N GLY A 441 -7.76 6.56 30.44
CA GLY A 441 -8.73 6.28 31.52
C GLY A 441 -9.84 5.29 31.13
N THR A 442 -9.92 4.85 29.88
CA THR A 442 -10.92 3.85 29.42
C THR A 442 -10.47 2.42 29.73
N ILE A 443 -10.85 1.95 30.91
CA ILE A 443 -10.41 0.65 31.44
C ILE A 443 -11.02 -0.53 30.68
N SER A 444 -12.34 -0.51 30.40
CA SER A 444 -13.08 -1.70 29.93
C SER A 444 -12.57 -2.26 28.59
N LEU A 445 -12.44 -1.42 27.56
CA LEU A 445 -12.03 -1.87 26.22
C LEU A 445 -10.57 -2.35 26.19
N HIS A 446 -9.65 -1.62 26.82
CA HIS A 446 -8.24 -1.98 26.79
C HIS A 446 -7.90 -3.18 27.69
N MET A 447 -8.65 -3.41 28.78
CA MET A 447 -8.53 -4.64 29.58
C MET A 447 -8.98 -5.88 28.80
N LEU A 448 -10.07 -5.78 28.02
CA LEU A 448 -10.46 -6.87 27.12
C LEU A 448 -9.39 -7.15 26.06
N ASN A 449 -8.76 -6.10 25.51
CA ASN A 449 -7.65 -6.32 24.58
C ASN A 449 -6.44 -6.98 25.27
N CYS A 450 -6.13 -6.58 26.50
CA CYS A 450 -5.09 -7.19 27.33
C CYS A 450 -5.37 -8.68 27.57
N GLY A 451 -6.61 -9.03 27.92
CA GLY A 451 -7.05 -10.42 28.13
C GLY A 451 -6.88 -11.28 26.88
N LYS A 452 -7.17 -10.73 25.69
CA LYS A 452 -6.94 -11.40 24.39
C LYS A 452 -5.47 -11.82 24.22
N TYR A 453 -4.52 -10.92 24.46
CA TYR A 453 -3.09 -11.25 24.34
C TYR A 453 -2.58 -12.12 25.48
N ALA A 454 -3.10 -11.97 26.71
CA ALA A 454 -2.77 -12.85 27.83
C ALA A 454 -3.18 -14.31 27.54
N LEU A 455 -4.38 -14.52 26.99
CA LEU A 455 -4.83 -15.85 26.56
C LEU A 455 -3.94 -16.42 25.45
N ALA A 456 -3.54 -15.59 24.48
CA ALA A 456 -2.62 -16.00 23.42
C ALA A 456 -1.24 -16.43 23.96
N ILE A 457 -0.73 -15.76 25.00
CA ILE A 457 0.52 -16.13 25.69
C ILE A 457 0.36 -17.49 26.37
N VAL A 458 -0.72 -17.70 27.13
CA VAL A 458 -1.01 -18.99 27.80
C VAL A 458 -1.06 -20.12 26.78
N VAL A 459 -1.79 -19.93 25.69
CA VAL A 459 -1.93 -20.92 24.62
C VAL A 459 -0.61 -21.20 23.90
N SER A 460 0.26 -20.19 23.77
CA SER A 460 1.61 -20.36 23.22
C SER A 460 2.49 -21.21 24.14
N PHE A 461 2.41 -21.05 25.47
CA PHE A 461 3.10 -21.93 26.42
C PHE A 461 2.53 -23.36 26.39
N LEU A 462 1.21 -23.52 26.37
CA LEU A 462 0.57 -24.83 26.29
C LEU A 462 1.02 -25.61 25.05
N ALA A 463 1.32 -24.91 23.94
CA ALA A 463 1.79 -25.52 22.70
C ALA A 463 3.08 -26.35 22.85
N VAL A 464 3.91 -26.02 23.83
CA VAL A 464 5.26 -26.56 23.98
C VAL A 464 5.50 -27.33 25.27
N ILE A 465 4.61 -27.22 26.27
CA ILE A 465 4.68 -27.99 27.52
C ILE A 465 4.58 -29.50 27.27
N GLN A 466 5.36 -30.30 28.00
CA GLN A 466 5.26 -31.77 27.96
C GLN A 466 4.18 -32.29 28.93
N PRO A 467 3.50 -33.41 28.63
CA PRO A 467 2.45 -33.97 29.51
C PRO A 467 2.93 -34.24 30.95
N SER A 468 4.14 -34.78 31.08
CA SER A 468 4.78 -35.12 32.36
C SER A 468 4.96 -33.91 33.29
N SER A 469 5.15 -32.71 32.73
CA SER A 469 5.35 -31.48 33.52
C SER A 469 4.08 -31.00 34.24
N LEU A 470 2.89 -31.41 33.78
CA LEU A 470 1.60 -31.02 34.36
C LEU A 470 0.88 -32.18 35.05
N GLY A 471 1.49 -33.37 35.13
CA GLY A 471 0.83 -34.57 35.63
C GLY A 471 -0.39 -35.00 34.81
N LEU A 472 -0.47 -34.58 33.54
CA LEU A 472 -1.58 -34.90 32.64
C LEU A 472 -1.18 -36.04 31.70
N SER A 473 -2.14 -36.90 31.36
CA SER A 473 -1.99 -37.82 30.23
C SER A 473 -1.87 -37.06 28.91
N PHE A 474 -1.30 -37.70 27.89
CA PHE A 474 -1.18 -37.12 26.55
C PHE A 474 -2.54 -36.65 26.00
N GLN A 475 -3.59 -37.47 26.17
CA GLN A 475 -4.94 -37.13 25.74
C GLN A 475 -5.50 -35.91 26.48
N GLN A 476 -5.34 -35.84 27.80
CA GLN A 476 -5.79 -34.69 28.59
C GLN A 476 -5.12 -33.39 28.16
N LEU A 477 -3.79 -33.40 27.97
CA LEU A 477 -3.08 -32.20 27.51
C LEU A 477 -3.52 -31.79 26.11
N HIS A 478 -3.76 -32.74 25.20
CA HIS A 478 -4.29 -32.43 23.87
C HIS A 478 -5.69 -31.82 23.92
N THR A 479 -6.57 -32.31 24.78
CA THR A 479 -7.89 -31.69 25.00
C THR A 479 -7.74 -30.26 25.52
N VAL A 480 -6.91 -30.04 26.53
CA VAL A 480 -6.63 -28.70 27.08
C VAL A 480 -6.10 -27.75 25.99
N ARG A 481 -5.17 -28.21 25.15
CA ARG A 481 -4.64 -27.45 24.02
C ARG A 481 -5.73 -27.07 23.02
N ILE A 482 -6.55 -28.02 22.59
CA ILE A 482 -7.63 -27.78 21.61
C ILE A 482 -8.64 -26.78 22.17
N VAL A 483 -9.07 -26.94 23.43
CA VAL A 483 -9.98 -25.99 24.08
C VAL A 483 -9.35 -24.60 24.20
N GLY A 484 -8.07 -24.52 24.57
CA GLY A 484 -7.33 -23.27 24.64
C GLY A 484 -7.20 -22.58 23.27
N TYR A 485 -6.79 -23.31 22.23
CA TYR A 485 -6.70 -22.78 20.87
C TYR A 485 -8.05 -22.31 20.35
N PHE A 486 -9.12 -23.06 20.63
CA PHE A 486 -10.48 -22.70 20.24
C PHE A 486 -10.91 -21.41 20.93
N ALA A 487 -10.76 -21.31 22.26
CA ALA A 487 -11.09 -20.11 23.03
C ALA A 487 -10.30 -18.88 22.56
N ALA A 488 -8.98 -19.02 22.34
CA ALA A 488 -8.14 -17.94 21.81
C ALA A 488 -8.56 -17.52 20.39
N THR A 489 -8.91 -18.49 19.55
CA THR A 489 -9.37 -18.22 18.17
C THR A 489 -10.68 -17.47 18.17
N VAL A 490 -11.67 -17.94 18.94
CA VAL A 490 -13.00 -17.29 19.04
C VAL A 490 -12.87 -15.88 19.62
N TYR A 491 -12.09 -15.70 20.68
CA TYR A 491 -11.89 -14.38 21.28
C TYR A 491 -11.22 -13.43 20.29
N ALA A 492 -10.10 -13.83 19.68
CA ALA A 492 -9.41 -12.97 18.73
C ALA A 492 -10.28 -12.69 17.49
N ALA A 493 -10.98 -13.70 16.94
CA ALA A 493 -11.86 -13.51 15.79
C ALA A 493 -13.01 -12.54 16.10
N SER A 494 -13.62 -12.67 17.27
CA SER A 494 -14.65 -11.74 17.73
C SER A 494 -14.10 -10.32 17.86
N TRP A 495 -12.88 -10.17 18.40
CA TRP A 495 -12.21 -8.88 18.49
C TRP A 495 -12.01 -8.25 17.10
N ASP A 496 -11.47 -9.00 16.14
CA ASP A 496 -11.22 -8.50 14.80
C ASP A 496 -12.53 -8.03 14.13
N LEU A 497 -13.61 -8.82 14.20
CA LEU A 497 -14.88 -8.50 13.53
C LEU A 497 -15.62 -7.33 14.19
N VAL A 498 -15.63 -7.30 15.53
CA VAL A 498 -16.43 -6.34 16.31
C VAL A 498 -15.70 -5.04 16.53
N VAL A 499 -14.42 -5.10 16.92
CA VAL A 499 -13.65 -3.92 17.35
C VAL A 499 -12.79 -3.39 16.20
N ASP A 500 -11.94 -4.22 15.61
CA ASP A 500 -11.00 -3.76 14.60
C ASP A 500 -11.70 -3.44 13.26
N PHE A 501 -12.69 -4.25 12.89
CA PHE A 501 -13.48 -4.07 11.68
C PHE A 501 -14.83 -3.40 11.92
N GLY A 502 -15.22 -3.10 13.16
CA GLY A 502 -16.46 -2.38 13.49
C GLY A 502 -17.74 -2.87 12.78
N LEU A 503 -17.84 -4.15 12.37
CA LEU A 503 -18.89 -4.63 11.48
C LEU A 503 -20.27 -4.75 12.15
N THR A 504 -20.29 -4.75 13.48
CA THR A 504 -21.54 -4.79 14.26
C THR A 504 -22.17 -3.40 14.44
N SER A 505 -21.46 -2.32 14.09
CA SER A 505 -22.00 -0.97 14.18
C SER A 505 -22.94 -0.67 13.02
N ARG A 506 -24.21 -0.36 13.34
CA ARG A 506 -25.23 0.01 12.34
C ARG A 506 -24.93 1.32 11.60
N LYS A 507 -24.08 2.19 12.16
CA LYS A 507 -23.69 3.48 11.56
C LYS A 507 -22.31 3.44 10.89
N ARG A 508 -21.78 2.25 10.59
CA ARG A 508 -20.47 2.11 9.95
C ARG A 508 -20.51 2.69 8.53
N HIS A 509 -19.68 3.69 8.26
CA HIS A 509 -19.34 4.11 6.91
C HIS A 509 -18.44 3.06 6.27
N CYS A 510 -18.67 2.73 5.00
CA CYS A 510 -17.95 1.69 4.28
C CYS A 510 -17.42 2.24 2.95
N LEU A 511 -16.11 2.11 2.71
CA LEU A 511 -15.50 2.44 1.42
C LEU A 511 -15.52 1.25 0.45
N PHE A 512 -15.46 0.02 0.97
CA PHE A 512 -15.41 -1.18 0.14
C PHE A 512 -16.82 -1.70 -0.20
N PRO A 513 -16.97 -2.51 -1.27
CA PRO A 513 -18.22 -3.23 -1.52
C PRO A 513 -18.58 -4.16 -0.36
N ARG A 514 -19.89 -4.30 -0.06
CA ARG A 514 -20.37 -5.16 1.05
C ARG A 514 -19.85 -6.60 0.99
N VAL A 515 -19.74 -7.15 -0.22
CA VAL A 515 -19.21 -8.50 -0.46
C VAL A 515 -17.76 -8.62 0.01
N ALA A 516 -16.95 -7.57 -0.17
CA ALA A 516 -15.55 -7.57 0.25
C ALA A 516 -15.42 -7.75 1.77
N TYR A 517 -16.24 -7.07 2.58
CA TYR A 517 -16.23 -7.28 4.04
C TYR A 517 -16.65 -8.69 4.43
N GLY A 518 -17.68 -9.24 3.78
CA GLY A 518 -18.11 -10.62 4.02
C GLY A 518 -17.01 -11.64 3.71
N LEU A 519 -16.31 -11.47 2.58
CA LEU A 519 -15.18 -12.30 2.18
C LEU A 519 -14.00 -12.16 3.14
N ILE A 520 -13.58 -10.93 3.47
CA ILE A 520 -12.46 -10.69 4.39
C ILE A 520 -12.77 -11.21 5.79
N ALA A 521 -13.98 -11.01 6.30
CA ALA A 521 -14.41 -11.55 7.58
C ALA A 521 -14.35 -13.09 7.60
N THR A 522 -14.88 -13.73 6.56
CA THR A 522 -14.87 -15.19 6.42
C THR A 522 -13.45 -15.74 6.33
N LEU A 523 -12.61 -15.14 5.48
CA LEU A 523 -11.20 -15.51 5.34
C LEU A 523 -10.42 -15.28 6.63
N ASN A 524 -10.69 -14.20 7.37
CA ASN A 524 -10.02 -13.95 8.64
C ASN A 524 -10.30 -15.07 9.66
N VAL A 525 -11.56 -15.51 9.78
CA VAL A 525 -11.94 -16.61 10.68
C VAL A 525 -11.35 -17.95 10.20
N ALA A 526 -11.45 -18.25 8.91
CA ALA A 526 -10.94 -19.48 8.33
C ALA A 526 -9.42 -19.62 8.50
N LEU A 527 -8.66 -18.57 8.13
CA LEU A 527 -7.19 -18.60 8.21
C LEU A 527 -6.67 -18.57 9.66
N ARG A 528 -7.42 -17.99 10.60
CA ARG A 528 -7.07 -18.06 12.03
C ARG A 528 -7.26 -19.47 12.61
N SER A 529 -8.11 -20.28 11.96
CA SER A 529 -8.35 -21.68 12.32
C SER A 529 -7.33 -22.64 11.69
N THR A 530 -6.25 -22.15 11.08
CA THR A 530 -5.18 -22.99 10.48
C THR A 530 -4.50 -23.93 11.47
N TRP A 531 -4.58 -23.66 12.78
CA TRP A 531 -4.11 -24.59 13.80
C TRP A 531 -4.87 -25.94 13.74
N LEU A 532 -6.12 -25.97 13.30
CA LEU A 532 -6.92 -27.20 13.16
C LEU A 532 -6.28 -28.18 12.18
N LEU A 533 -5.61 -27.66 11.14
CA LEU A 533 -4.90 -28.48 10.14
C LEU A 533 -3.78 -29.31 10.78
N THR A 534 -3.23 -28.90 11.92
CA THR A 534 -2.23 -29.69 12.65
C THR A 534 -2.82 -30.91 13.38
N TYR A 535 -4.14 -30.98 13.50
CA TYR A 535 -4.88 -32.06 14.16
C TYR A 535 -5.58 -33.02 13.19
N LEU A 536 -5.78 -32.63 11.92
CA LEU A 536 -6.39 -33.48 10.92
C LEU A 536 -5.49 -34.69 10.58
N PRO A 537 -6.04 -35.93 10.55
CA PRO A 537 -5.25 -37.14 10.27
C PRO A 537 -4.48 -37.07 8.95
N ASP A 538 -5.13 -36.62 7.87
CA ASP A 538 -4.51 -36.55 6.55
C ASP A 538 -3.36 -35.54 6.50
N CYS A 539 -3.55 -34.37 7.13
CA CYS A 539 -2.48 -33.37 7.24
C CYS A 539 -1.32 -33.89 8.08
N ARG A 540 -1.59 -34.62 9.16
CA ARG A 540 -0.54 -35.26 9.97
C ARG A 540 0.22 -36.31 9.17
N ALA A 541 -0.48 -37.17 8.43
CA ALA A 541 0.12 -38.17 7.57
C ALA A 541 1.02 -37.51 6.50
N PHE A 542 0.53 -36.44 5.85
CA PHE A 542 1.31 -35.66 4.89
C PHE A 542 2.59 -35.08 5.52
N VAL A 543 2.48 -34.42 6.69
CA VAL A 543 3.62 -33.82 7.38
C VAL A 543 4.63 -34.86 7.86
N SER A 544 4.17 -36.05 8.27
CA SER A 544 5.06 -37.13 8.70
C SER A 544 5.70 -37.92 7.56
N ALA A 545 5.22 -37.78 6.32
CA ALA A 545 5.69 -38.57 5.18
C ALA A 545 7.12 -38.20 4.75
N SER A 546 7.53 -36.93 4.89
CA SER A 546 8.92 -36.49 4.65
C SER A 546 9.21 -35.17 5.36
N ALA A 547 10.48 -34.89 5.64
CA ALA A 547 10.87 -33.56 6.12
C ALA A 547 10.48 -32.45 5.15
N PHE A 548 10.61 -32.71 3.85
CA PHE A 548 10.24 -31.76 2.81
C PHE A 548 8.76 -31.37 2.90
N ASN A 549 7.86 -32.35 3.06
CA ASN A 549 6.43 -32.09 3.24
C ASN A 549 6.15 -31.26 4.49
N SER A 550 6.85 -31.52 5.59
CA SER A 550 6.78 -30.70 6.80
C SER A 550 7.20 -29.25 6.55
N GLU A 551 8.23 -29.02 5.74
CA GLU A 551 8.67 -27.67 5.37
C GLU A 551 7.67 -26.96 4.44
N CYS A 552 7.11 -27.67 3.45
CA CYS A 552 6.05 -27.15 2.58
C CYS A 552 4.78 -26.78 3.36
N PHE A 553 4.35 -27.66 4.27
CA PHE A 553 3.23 -27.36 5.16
C PHE A 553 3.52 -26.14 6.03
N SER A 554 4.74 -26.05 6.58
CA SER A 554 5.14 -24.91 7.40
C SER A 554 5.19 -23.60 6.63
N PHE A 555 5.65 -23.65 5.37
CA PHE A 555 5.59 -22.54 4.43
C PHE A 555 4.15 -22.09 4.18
N ALA A 556 3.25 -23.02 3.80
CA ALA A 556 1.87 -22.71 3.48
C ALA A 556 1.15 -22.01 4.63
N ILE A 557 1.24 -22.55 5.86
CA ILE A 557 0.60 -21.94 7.03
C ILE A 557 1.21 -20.57 7.37
N GLY A 558 2.52 -20.38 7.18
CA GLY A 558 3.17 -19.07 7.39
C GLY A 558 2.75 -18.02 6.38
N ALA A 559 2.69 -18.38 5.10
CA ALA A 559 2.22 -17.50 4.04
C ALA A 559 0.75 -17.11 4.25
N LEU A 560 -0.11 -18.08 4.59
CA LEU A 560 -1.51 -17.84 4.90
C LEU A 560 -1.72 -16.90 6.10
N GLU A 561 -0.88 -16.99 7.14
CA GLU A 561 -0.94 -16.08 8.28
C GLU A 561 -0.54 -14.64 7.90
N LEU A 562 0.46 -14.46 7.04
CA LEU A 562 0.81 -13.14 6.50
C LEU A 562 -0.32 -12.56 5.62
N VAL A 563 -0.91 -13.38 4.73
CA VAL A 563 -2.07 -12.98 3.92
C VAL A 563 -3.24 -12.57 4.80
N ARG A 564 -3.56 -13.36 5.82
CA ARG A 564 -4.61 -13.02 6.79
C ARG A 564 -4.37 -11.67 7.46
N ARG A 565 -3.13 -11.41 7.88
CA ARG A 565 -2.76 -10.13 8.52
C ARG A 565 -2.87 -8.95 7.55
N ALA A 566 -2.53 -9.14 6.28
CA ALA A 566 -2.71 -8.12 5.25
C ALA A 566 -4.19 -7.77 5.02
N LEU A 567 -5.04 -8.80 4.89
CA LEU A 567 -6.50 -8.61 4.80
C LEU A 567 -7.09 -7.95 6.05
N TRP A 568 -6.57 -8.27 7.23
CA TRP A 568 -6.96 -7.57 8.46
C TRP A 568 -6.52 -6.09 8.43
N ALA A 569 -5.29 -5.81 7.97
CA ALA A 569 -4.77 -4.45 7.92
C ALA A 569 -5.59 -3.56 6.98
N THR A 570 -6.09 -4.08 5.85
CA THR A 570 -6.88 -3.28 4.91
C THR A 570 -8.17 -2.73 5.53
N VAL A 571 -8.96 -3.60 6.16
CA VAL A 571 -10.20 -3.20 6.84
C VAL A 571 -9.93 -2.43 8.12
N ARG A 572 -8.87 -2.76 8.87
CA ARG A 572 -8.49 -2.04 10.09
C ARG A 572 -8.11 -0.59 9.80
N LEU A 573 -7.30 -0.34 8.77
CA LEU A 573 -6.89 1.02 8.39
C LEU A 573 -8.05 1.83 7.85
N GLU A 574 -8.90 1.22 7.02
CA GLU A 574 -10.14 1.84 6.56
C GLU A 574 -11.04 2.26 7.72
N HIS A 575 -11.23 1.36 8.70
CA HIS A 575 -12.01 1.69 9.89
C HIS A 575 -11.41 2.87 10.67
N GLU A 576 -10.08 2.87 10.85
CA GLU A 576 -9.39 3.98 11.54
C GLU A 576 -9.51 5.29 10.78
N HIS A 577 -9.38 5.26 9.45
CA HIS A 577 -9.50 6.42 8.57
C HIS A 577 -10.87 7.09 8.70
N LEU A 578 -11.95 6.29 8.67
CA LEU A 578 -13.32 6.81 8.64
C LEU A 578 -13.84 7.27 10.00
N SER A 579 -13.33 6.70 11.09
CA SER A 579 -13.99 6.87 12.40
C SER A 579 -13.05 7.17 13.56
N ASN A 580 -11.72 7.17 13.33
CA ASN A 580 -10.72 7.26 14.41
C ASN A 580 -11.09 6.32 15.57
N ALA A 581 -11.58 5.11 15.27
CA ALA A 581 -12.14 4.17 16.24
C ALA A 581 -11.15 3.80 17.34
N GLY A 582 -9.86 3.76 17.02
CA GLY A 582 -8.80 3.52 17.97
C GLY A 582 -8.52 4.70 18.91
N ARG A 583 -9.03 5.90 18.62
CA ARG A 583 -8.76 7.18 19.32
C ARG A 583 -7.27 7.44 19.49
N PHE A 584 -6.50 7.19 18.44
CA PHE A 584 -5.06 7.46 18.43
C PHE A 584 -4.73 8.91 18.12
N ARG A 585 -5.73 9.69 17.67
CA ARG A 585 -5.61 11.10 17.32
C ARG A 585 -6.69 11.94 17.99
N SER A 586 -6.40 13.22 18.21
CA SER A 586 -7.36 14.22 18.67
C SER A 586 -8.31 14.66 17.56
N VAL A 587 -7.86 14.62 16.30
CA VAL A 587 -8.67 15.00 15.14
C VAL A 587 -9.68 13.90 14.83
N CYS A 588 -10.95 14.28 14.66
CA CYS A 588 -12.05 13.34 14.39
C CYS A 588 -12.09 12.84 12.94
N TRP A 589 -11.37 13.51 12.03
CA TRP A 589 -11.35 13.25 10.60
C TRP A 589 -9.93 13.07 10.09
N VAL A 590 -9.76 12.22 9.07
CA VAL A 590 -8.48 11.98 8.41
C VAL A 590 -8.62 12.42 6.95
N PRO A 591 -7.75 13.30 6.44
CA PRO A 591 -7.84 13.74 5.06
C PRO A 591 -7.62 12.58 4.09
N PRO A 592 -8.33 12.53 2.95
CA PRO A 592 -8.16 11.47 1.96
C PRO A 592 -6.74 11.47 1.38
N LEU A 593 -6.30 10.30 0.89
CA LEU A 593 -4.99 10.18 0.27
C LEU A 593 -4.97 10.91 -1.06
N ASP A 594 -4.09 11.89 -1.15
CA ASP A 594 -3.91 12.69 -2.33
C ASP A 594 -2.93 12.05 -3.31
N HIS A 595 -3.27 12.04 -4.61
CA HIS A 595 -2.34 11.61 -5.68
C HIS A 595 -1.04 12.41 -5.58
N ARG A 596 0.11 11.72 -5.44
CA ARG A 596 1.43 12.32 -5.55
C ARG A 596 1.72 12.61 -7.02
N GLN A 597 2.08 13.85 -7.35
CA GLN A 597 2.95 14.09 -8.51
C GLN A 597 4.38 13.84 -8.04
N ALA A 598 5.15 13.08 -8.83
CA ALA A 598 6.56 12.93 -8.56
C ALA A 598 7.21 14.31 -8.68
N LYS A 599 7.81 14.82 -7.59
CA LYS A 599 8.82 15.89 -7.72
C LYS A 599 9.96 15.30 -8.55
N GLU A 600 10.00 15.60 -9.84
CA GLU A 600 11.25 15.49 -10.57
C GLU A 600 12.24 16.39 -9.85
N THR A 601 13.30 15.77 -9.33
CA THR A 601 14.50 16.48 -8.89
C THR A 601 14.93 17.34 -10.06
N ALA A 602 14.76 18.66 -9.95
CA ALA A 602 15.31 19.62 -10.87
C ALA A 602 16.79 19.28 -11.07
N SER A 603 17.11 18.67 -12.22
CA SER A 603 18.48 18.52 -12.64
C SER A 603 19.02 19.93 -12.75
N TRP A 604 19.99 20.27 -11.90
CA TRP A 604 20.77 21.48 -12.05
C TRP A 604 21.53 21.40 -13.38
N THR A 605 20.85 21.68 -14.48
CA THR A 605 21.51 22.09 -15.72
C THR A 605 22.06 23.47 -15.43
N THR A 606 23.32 23.50 -15.03
CA THR A 606 24.16 24.69 -14.99
C THR A 606 23.90 25.51 -16.24
N SER A 607 23.24 26.66 -16.07
CA SER A 607 23.17 27.67 -17.11
C SER A 607 24.59 28.03 -17.56
N PRO A 608 24.89 28.11 -18.86
CA PRO A 608 26.13 28.71 -19.29
C PRO A 608 26.13 30.16 -18.84
N ARG A 609 27.12 30.53 -18.02
CA ARG A 609 27.44 31.91 -17.67
C ARG A 609 27.41 32.77 -18.93
N ARG A 610 26.42 33.65 -19.06
CA ARG A 610 26.53 34.80 -19.97
C ARG A 610 27.63 35.70 -19.41
N ARG A 611 28.75 35.71 -20.12
CA ARG A 611 29.77 36.75 -20.00
C ARG A 611 29.18 38.09 -20.40
N ASP A 612 29.64 39.10 -19.68
CA ASP A 612 29.52 40.50 -19.99
C ASP A 612 29.83 40.82 -21.46
N SER A 613 29.03 41.70 -22.05
CA SER A 613 29.53 42.67 -23.01
C SER A 613 28.81 43.99 -22.81
N LEU A 614 29.51 44.90 -22.15
CA LEU A 614 29.40 46.34 -22.29
C LEU A 614 29.34 46.75 -23.79
N TRP A 615 28.66 47.87 -24.05
CA TRP A 615 28.63 48.68 -25.30
C TRP A 615 27.60 48.30 -26.39
N ARG A 616 26.38 48.86 -26.27
CA ARG A 616 25.81 49.95 -27.11
C ARG A 616 24.32 50.09 -26.89
#